data_AF-A0AAW1SBX2-F1
#
_entry.id   AF-A0AAW1SBX2-F1
#
_cell.length_a   1.000
_cell.length_b   1.000
_cell.length_c   1.000
_cell.angle_alpha   90.00
_cell.angle_beta   90.00
_cell.angle_gamma   90.00
#
_symmetry.space_group_name_H-M   'P 1'
#
loop_
_entity.id
_entity.type
_entity.pdbx_description
1 polymer ?
#
loop_
_entity_poly.entity_id
_entity_poly.type
_entity_poly.pdbx_seq_one_letter_code
_entity_poly.pdbx_strand_id
1 'polypeptide(L)'
;MSLDAGGFSFNFTGLPGRQSNPKQPPVSNAAPAPAEEVIPDPEAYACCVELETVQVTPDISLLKGRVASHSAAKLLRGGGGDDLAASDLVPGQYEGGFKLWEGGLDLARFLAERWPLSGRAPPGTAPAPHALPGLLALWAGAEVHFQDFNRAVLGAVTARNVAANTDVLAPPAAPCHTLEGLEPNPALARPDPRRARYFAGGWAELPALLEGLGLRGGYDVVLSSETLYCPGSHAALYQCILQSLKPRTGVAYIAAKTYYFGVGGGTAAFRRLVEADGVLTVRSAAVLDDGASVKREILTLAFA
;
A
#
# COMPACT_ATOMS: atom_id res chain seq x y z
N MET A 1 -30.85 -5.11 24.15
CA MET A 1 -29.78 -5.84 23.43
C MET A 1 -28.92 -4.80 22.76
N SER A 2 -27.75 -4.53 23.33
CA SER A 2 -26.83 -3.49 22.85
C SER A 2 -25.97 -4.10 21.74
N LEU A 3 -25.96 -3.48 20.56
CA LEU A 3 -25.03 -3.78 19.48
C LEU A 3 -23.68 -3.15 19.85
N ASP A 4 -22.70 -3.98 20.18
CA ASP A 4 -21.32 -3.56 20.38
C ASP A 4 -20.73 -3.13 19.03
N ALA A 5 -20.69 -1.83 18.80
CA ALA A 5 -19.92 -1.22 17.72
C ALA A 5 -18.45 -1.12 18.16
N GLY A 6 -17.77 -2.27 18.20
CA GLY A 6 -16.35 -2.36 18.51
C GLY A 6 -15.50 -1.75 17.40
N GLY A 7 -15.30 -0.43 17.46
CA GLY A 7 -14.31 0.27 16.63
C GLY A 7 -12.89 -0.08 17.05
N PHE A 8 -12.04 -0.40 16.08
CA PHE A 8 -10.63 -0.77 16.29
C PHE A 8 -9.81 0.41 16.82
N SER A 9 -9.06 0.17 17.89
CA SER A 9 -8.21 1.15 18.57
C SER A 9 -6.76 0.99 18.16
N PHE A 10 -6.08 2.12 17.92
CA PHE A 10 -4.63 2.17 18.08
C PHE A 10 -4.31 2.13 19.58
N ASN A 11 -3.94 0.98 20.12
CA ASN A 11 -3.45 0.93 21.51
C ASN A 11 -2.02 1.50 21.59
N PHE A 12 -1.91 2.83 21.62
CA PHE A 12 -0.74 3.54 22.17
C PHE A 12 -1.06 4.28 23.49
N THR A 13 -2.31 4.28 23.94
CA THR A 13 -2.72 5.01 25.15
C THR A 13 -2.51 4.16 26.40
N GLY A 14 -1.28 4.17 26.90
CA GLY A 14 -1.08 4.06 28.34
C GLY A 14 -1.73 5.28 29.00
N LEU A 15 -2.87 5.09 29.67
CA LEU A 15 -3.40 6.07 30.61
C LEU A 15 -2.31 6.40 31.65
N PRO A 16 -2.21 7.66 32.15
CA PRO A 16 -1.17 8.05 33.08
C PRO A 16 -1.45 7.44 34.46
N GLY A 17 -0.93 6.23 34.69
CA GLY A 17 -1.06 5.51 35.95
C GLY A 17 -0.22 4.24 35.94
N ARG A 18 0.91 4.29 36.67
CA ARG A 18 1.97 3.26 36.83
C ARG A 18 2.84 3.00 35.60
N GLN A 19 4.07 3.51 35.69
CA GLN A 19 5.21 3.10 34.87
C GLN A 19 5.45 1.59 35.03
N SER A 20 5.02 0.81 34.05
CA SER A 20 5.73 -0.39 33.64
C SER A 20 6.13 -0.16 32.19
N ASN A 21 7.43 -0.13 31.94
CA ASN A 21 8.00 -0.02 30.60
C ASN A 21 7.26 -1.00 29.67
N PRO A 22 6.62 -0.57 28.57
CA PRO A 22 6.05 -1.52 27.63
C PRO A 22 7.20 -2.36 27.09
N LYS A 23 7.23 -3.65 27.46
CA LYS A 23 8.17 -4.59 26.87
C LYS A 23 7.96 -4.52 25.37
N GLN A 24 9.01 -4.14 24.64
CA GLN A 24 9.08 -4.32 23.19
C GLN A 24 8.61 -5.77 22.90
N PRO A 25 7.66 -5.97 21.98
CA PRO A 25 7.28 -7.32 21.60
C PRO A 25 8.54 -8.08 21.20
N PRO A 26 8.68 -9.36 21.57
CA PRO A 26 9.87 -10.13 21.24
C PRO A 26 10.08 -10.06 19.73
N VAL A 27 11.23 -9.53 19.31
CA VAL A 27 11.67 -9.60 17.92
C VAL A 27 11.77 -11.08 17.59
N SER A 28 10.97 -11.55 16.64
CA SER A 28 11.05 -12.92 16.17
C SER A 28 12.47 -13.20 15.70
N ASN A 29 13.13 -14.19 16.29
CA ASN A 29 14.45 -14.68 15.86
C ASN A 29 14.36 -15.60 14.62
N ALA A 30 13.15 -15.79 14.06
CA ALA A 30 13.02 -16.51 12.79
C ALA A 30 13.58 -15.63 11.67
N ALA A 31 14.40 -16.22 10.79
CA ALA A 31 14.83 -15.55 9.58
C ALA A 31 13.59 -15.07 8.81
N PRO A 32 13.57 -13.82 8.30
CA PRO A 32 12.46 -13.35 7.48
C PRO A 32 12.23 -14.32 6.32
N ALA A 33 10.97 -14.60 6.03
CA ALA A 33 10.61 -15.45 4.90
C ALA A 33 11.19 -14.83 3.61
N PRO A 34 11.75 -15.64 2.70
CA PRO A 34 12.31 -15.13 1.46
C PRO A 34 11.23 -14.41 0.66
N ALA A 35 11.61 -13.35 -0.04
CA ALA A 35 10.71 -12.71 -0.98
C ALA A 35 10.32 -13.68 -2.10
N GLU A 36 9.06 -13.64 -2.54
CA GLU A 36 8.53 -14.50 -3.59
C GLU A 36 7.59 -13.74 -4.53
N GLU A 37 7.50 -14.22 -5.78
CA GLU A 37 6.43 -13.82 -6.68
C GLU A 37 5.18 -14.67 -6.37
N VAL A 38 4.06 -13.99 -6.14
CA VAL A 38 2.78 -14.59 -5.81
C VAL A 38 1.93 -14.64 -7.06
N ILE A 39 1.37 -15.82 -7.35
CA ILE A 39 0.28 -15.98 -8.32
C ILE A 39 -1.00 -16.12 -7.49
N PRO A 40 -1.73 -15.02 -7.26
CA PRO A 40 -2.92 -15.07 -6.42
C PRO A 40 -4.09 -15.70 -7.18
N ASP A 41 -4.93 -16.43 -6.45
CA ASP A 41 -6.28 -16.79 -6.88
C ASP A 41 -7.26 -15.76 -6.30
N PRO A 42 -7.84 -14.85 -7.12
CA PRO A 42 -8.75 -13.81 -6.64
C PRO A 42 -10.04 -14.37 -6.04
N GLU A 43 -10.43 -15.60 -6.37
CA GLU A 43 -11.67 -16.22 -5.87
C GLU A 43 -11.46 -16.98 -4.56
N ALA A 44 -10.24 -17.44 -4.29
CA ALA A 44 -9.90 -18.20 -3.07
C ALA A 44 -10.32 -17.51 -1.76
N TYR A 45 -10.45 -16.18 -1.77
CA TYR A 45 -10.79 -15.37 -0.59
C TYR A 45 -12.09 -14.58 -0.72
N ALA A 46 -12.91 -14.86 -1.75
CA ALA A 46 -14.09 -14.06 -2.05
C ALA A 46 -15.11 -14.01 -0.91
N CYS A 47 -15.22 -15.07 -0.11
CA CYS A 47 -16.14 -15.15 1.03
C CYS A 47 -15.66 -14.38 2.27
N CYS A 48 -14.39 -13.95 2.31
CA CYS A 48 -13.80 -13.29 3.48
C CYS A 48 -13.59 -11.78 3.28
N VAL A 49 -13.88 -11.26 2.09
CA VAL A 49 -13.58 -9.88 1.70
C VAL A 49 -14.78 -9.22 1.05
N GLU A 50 -15.35 -8.24 1.75
CA GLU A 50 -16.41 -7.37 1.25
C GLU A 50 -15.81 -6.24 0.42
N LEU A 51 -16.48 -5.79 -0.63
CA LEU A 51 -16.03 -4.65 -1.43
C LEU A 51 -16.77 -3.39 -0.99
N GLU A 52 -16.02 -2.32 -0.77
CA GLU A 52 -16.55 -0.98 -0.52
C GLU A 52 -16.07 0.00 -1.60
N THR A 53 -16.90 0.98 -1.95
CA THR A 53 -16.52 2.05 -2.88
C THR A 53 -15.75 3.13 -2.13
N VAL A 54 -14.58 3.47 -2.66
CA VAL A 54 -13.73 4.57 -2.17
C VAL A 54 -13.70 5.67 -3.21
N GLN A 55 -14.20 6.85 -2.85
CA GLN A 55 -14.12 8.04 -3.70
C GLN A 55 -12.69 8.62 -3.67
N VAL A 56 -11.98 8.58 -4.80
CA VAL A 56 -10.65 9.18 -4.94
C VAL A 56 -10.80 10.66 -5.27
N THR A 57 -11.40 10.97 -6.41
CA THR A 57 -11.75 12.34 -6.86
C THR A 57 -13.25 12.40 -7.14
N PRO A 58 -13.87 13.57 -7.42
CA PRO A 58 -15.29 13.62 -7.79
C PRO A 58 -15.67 12.69 -8.96
N ASP A 59 -14.73 12.45 -9.88
CA ASP A 59 -14.96 11.66 -11.11
C ASP A 59 -14.39 10.23 -11.04
N ILE A 60 -13.65 9.89 -9.97
CA ILE A 60 -12.95 8.59 -9.85
C ILE A 60 -13.31 7.92 -8.53
N SER A 61 -13.91 6.74 -8.63
CA SER A 61 -14.21 5.84 -7.51
C SER A 61 -13.59 4.47 -7.77
N LEU A 62 -13.02 3.86 -6.73
CA LEU A 62 -12.41 2.53 -6.79
C LEU A 62 -13.11 1.57 -5.83
N LEU A 63 -13.22 0.30 -6.20
CA LEU A 63 -13.62 -0.76 -5.28
C LEU A 63 -12.42 -1.20 -4.44
N LYS A 64 -12.65 -1.35 -3.14
CA LYS A 64 -11.62 -1.77 -2.20
C LYS A 64 -12.15 -2.87 -1.28
N GLY A 65 -11.36 -3.93 -1.17
CA GLY A 65 -11.59 -5.06 -0.30
C GLY A 65 -11.43 -4.67 1.16
N ARG A 66 -12.42 -5.02 1.95
CA ARG A 66 -12.47 -4.87 3.39
C ARG A 66 -12.51 -6.26 4.00
N VAL A 67 -11.52 -6.54 4.83
CA VAL A 67 -11.45 -7.77 5.62
C VAL A 67 -11.90 -7.43 7.03
N ALA A 68 -12.89 -8.17 7.54
CA ALA A 68 -13.31 -8.01 8.92
C ALA A 68 -12.23 -8.50 9.91
N SER A 69 -12.19 -7.88 11.10
CA SER A 69 -11.33 -8.20 12.25
C SER A 69 -10.99 -9.68 12.41
N HIS A 70 -12.05 -10.45 12.57
CA HIS A 70 -12.03 -11.89 12.84
C HIS A 70 -11.57 -12.74 11.65
N SER A 71 -11.66 -12.20 10.42
CA SER A 71 -11.22 -12.85 9.20
C SER A 71 -9.74 -12.59 8.94
N ALA A 72 -9.22 -11.40 9.27
CA ALA A 72 -7.81 -11.06 9.13
C ALA A 72 -6.91 -12.01 9.94
N ALA A 73 -7.26 -12.29 11.20
CA ALA A 73 -6.54 -13.24 12.04
C ALA A 73 -6.57 -14.68 11.49
N LYS A 74 -7.62 -15.07 10.75
CA LYS A 74 -7.70 -16.39 10.08
C LYS A 74 -6.86 -16.44 8.81
N LEU A 75 -6.85 -15.37 8.02
CA LEU A 75 -6.09 -15.28 6.78
C LEU A 75 -4.57 -15.29 7.01
N LEU A 76 -4.13 -14.79 8.17
CA LEU A 76 -2.72 -14.78 8.55
C LEU A 76 -2.24 -16.08 9.24
N ARG A 77 -3.11 -17.08 9.47
CA ARG A 77 -2.73 -18.31 10.18
C ARG A 77 -1.85 -19.24 9.32
N GLY A 78 -0.56 -18.95 9.39
CA GLY A 78 0.60 -19.85 9.32
C GLY A 78 1.61 -19.63 10.46
N GLY A 79 1.37 -18.67 11.36
CA GLY A 79 2.11 -18.47 12.60
C GLY A 79 1.42 -17.45 13.53
N GLY A 80 1.14 -17.82 14.78
CA GLY A 80 0.86 -16.88 15.88
C GLY A 80 -0.51 -16.19 15.95
N GLY A 81 -1.60 -16.86 15.57
CA GLY A 81 -2.92 -16.25 15.32
C GLY A 81 -3.74 -15.67 16.49
N ASP A 82 -3.19 -15.48 17.70
CA ASP A 82 -3.94 -14.91 18.84
C ASP A 82 -3.55 -13.45 19.15
N ASP A 83 -2.32 -12.99 18.83
CA ASP A 83 -1.88 -11.60 19.06
C ASP A 83 -2.32 -10.62 17.95
N LEU A 84 -2.73 -11.14 16.78
CA LEU A 84 -3.20 -10.34 15.63
C LEU A 84 -4.60 -9.75 15.82
N ALA A 85 -5.35 -10.20 16.84
CA ALA A 85 -6.65 -9.64 17.16
C ALA A 85 -6.57 -8.27 17.86
N ALA A 86 -5.39 -7.89 18.37
CA ALA A 86 -5.21 -6.72 19.24
C ALA A 86 -4.46 -5.54 18.60
N SER A 87 -3.81 -5.72 17.44
CA SER A 87 -3.04 -4.66 16.78
C SER A 87 -3.17 -4.70 15.25
N ASP A 88 -3.44 -3.54 14.65
CA ASP A 88 -3.44 -3.33 13.19
C ASP A 88 -2.01 -3.39 12.59
N LEU A 89 -0.98 -3.52 13.43
CA LEU A 89 0.42 -3.59 13.04
C LEU A 89 1.26 -4.37 14.05
N VAL A 90 2.04 -5.33 13.57
CA VAL A 90 3.04 -6.09 14.32
C VAL A 90 4.31 -6.13 13.45
N PRO A 91 5.34 -5.33 13.75
CA PRO A 91 6.53 -5.23 12.91
C PRO A 91 7.15 -6.60 12.63
N GLY A 92 7.41 -6.89 11.36
CA GLY A 92 7.97 -8.17 10.88
C GLY A 92 7.00 -9.36 10.91
N GLN A 93 5.72 -9.15 11.23
CA GLN A 93 4.69 -10.20 11.23
C GLN A 93 3.45 -9.79 10.44
N TYR A 94 2.93 -8.58 10.68
CA TYR A 94 1.77 -8.02 9.99
C TYR A 94 1.90 -6.51 9.88
N GLU A 95 2.03 -5.98 8.66
CA GLU A 95 2.31 -4.55 8.45
C GLU A 95 1.05 -3.76 8.05
N GLY A 96 -0.14 -4.21 8.48
CA GLY A 96 -1.39 -3.44 8.33
C GLY A 96 -2.03 -3.48 6.94
N GLY A 97 -1.65 -4.43 6.09
CA GLY A 97 -2.10 -4.54 4.70
C GLY A 97 -3.62 -4.69 4.48
N PHE A 98 -4.40 -5.09 5.50
CA PHE A 98 -5.86 -5.21 5.37
C PHE A 98 -6.64 -3.90 5.55
N LYS A 99 -6.02 -2.83 6.07
CA LYS A 99 -6.69 -1.56 6.39
C LYS A 99 -6.27 -0.45 5.43
N LEU A 100 -7.23 0.24 4.81
CA LEU A 100 -6.91 1.45 4.06
C LEU A 100 -6.52 2.58 5.01
N TRP A 101 -5.33 3.11 4.81
CA TRP A 101 -4.80 4.26 5.53
C TRP A 101 -4.92 5.54 4.71
N GLU A 102 -4.99 6.69 5.39
CA GLU A 102 -5.17 8.00 4.77
C GLU A 102 -4.10 8.29 3.72
N GLY A 103 -2.83 7.94 4.00
CA GLY A 103 -1.74 8.16 3.04
C GLY A 103 -1.91 7.43 1.70
N GLY A 104 -2.58 6.28 1.67
CA GLY A 104 -2.88 5.57 0.42
C GLY A 104 -3.89 6.31 -0.46
N LEU A 105 -4.89 6.93 0.17
CA LEU A 105 -5.89 7.76 -0.52
C LEU A 105 -5.31 9.12 -0.93
N ASP A 106 -4.51 9.74 -0.08
CA ASP A 106 -3.82 10.99 -0.38
C ASP A 106 -2.89 10.84 -1.58
N LEU A 107 -2.13 9.73 -1.64
CA LEU A 107 -1.27 9.43 -2.78
C LEU A 107 -2.09 9.18 -4.05
N ALA A 108 -3.21 8.45 -3.95
CA ALA A 108 -4.09 8.21 -5.09
C ALA A 108 -4.66 9.52 -5.66
N ARG A 109 -5.13 10.44 -4.80
CA ARG A 109 -5.60 11.78 -5.20
C ARG A 109 -4.51 12.59 -5.88
N PHE A 110 -3.34 12.66 -5.25
CA PHE A 110 -2.18 13.36 -5.79
C PHE A 110 -1.80 12.85 -7.19
N LEU A 111 -1.84 11.52 -7.41
CA LEU A 111 -1.56 10.93 -8.71
C LEU A 111 -2.65 11.24 -9.73
N ALA A 112 -3.93 11.16 -9.35
CA ALA A 112 -5.05 11.46 -10.24
C ALA A 112 -5.06 12.91 -10.73
N GLU A 113 -4.65 13.86 -9.88
CA GLU A 113 -4.50 15.27 -10.25
C GLU A 113 -3.29 15.51 -11.16
N ARG A 114 -2.16 14.82 -10.88
CA ARG A 114 -0.89 15.02 -11.59
C ARG A 114 -0.84 14.30 -12.94
N TRP A 115 -1.51 13.16 -13.04
CA TRP A 115 -1.68 12.37 -14.24
C TRP A 115 -3.17 12.22 -14.51
N PRO A 116 -3.80 13.22 -15.17
CA PRO A 116 -5.16 13.09 -15.63
C PRO A 116 -5.23 11.84 -16.48
N LEU A 117 -6.06 10.89 -16.05
CA LEU A 117 -6.25 9.63 -16.77
C LEU A 117 -6.81 9.87 -18.20
N SER A 118 -7.23 11.11 -18.49
CA SER A 118 -7.56 11.69 -19.79
C SER A 118 -6.35 12.15 -20.61
N GLY A 119 -5.34 11.27 -20.83
CA GLY A 119 -4.45 11.43 -22.00
C GLY A 119 -2.96 11.08 -21.89
N ARG A 120 -2.43 10.66 -20.72
CA ARG A 120 -1.09 10.03 -20.64
C ARG A 120 -1.06 8.95 -19.57
N ALA A 121 -0.58 7.77 -19.93
CA ALA A 121 -0.24 6.71 -18.98
C ALA A 121 1.04 7.08 -18.20
N PRO A 122 1.12 6.85 -16.88
CA PRO A 122 2.40 6.67 -16.20
C PRO A 122 3.05 5.37 -16.71
N PRO A 123 4.32 5.38 -17.16
CA PRO A 123 5.04 4.15 -17.44
C PRO A 123 5.38 3.41 -16.13
N GLY A 124 5.37 2.07 -16.17
CA GLY A 124 5.78 1.10 -15.13
C GLY A 124 5.78 1.54 -13.65
N THR A 125 4.87 0.99 -12.84
CA THR A 125 4.71 1.34 -11.41
C THR A 125 4.85 0.14 -10.46
N ALA A 126 5.55 0.30 -9.34
CA ALA A 126 5.49 -0.63 -8.22
C ALA A 126 4.68 -0.02 -7.06
N PRO A 127 3.42 -0.45 -6.81
CA PRO A 127 2.59 0.10 -5.74
C PRO A 127 2.71 -0.57 -4.38
N ALA A 128 2.40 0.25 -3.37
CA ALA A 128 2.20 -0.09 -1.97
C ALA A 128 0.91 -0.93 -1.72
N PRO A 129 0.79 -1.54 -0.54
CA PRO A 129 -0.06 -2.70 -0.29
C PRO A 129 -1.58 -2.49 -0.45
N HIS A 130 -2.08 -1.26 -0.30
CA HIS A 130 -3.53 -0.98 -0.38
C HIS A 130 -4.05 -0.73 -1.79
N ALA A 131 -3.20 -0.95 -2.79
CA ALA A 131 -3.50 -0.98 -4.21
C ALA A 131 -4.08 0.29 -4.85
N LEU A 132 -4.71 1.25 -4.15
CA LEU A 132 -5.38 2.39 -4.81
C LEU A 132 -4.45 3.19 -5.76
N PRO A 133 -3.23 3.60 -5.35
CA PRO A 133 -2.30 4.25 -6.28
C PRO A 133 -1.91 3.35 -7.46
N GLY A 134 -1.77 2.04 -7.21
CA GLY A 134 -1.46 1.04 -8.22
C GLY A 134 -2.62 0.74 -9.18
N LEU A 135 -3.86 0.78 -8.70
CA LEU A 135 -5.07 0.59 -9.49
C LEU A 135 -5.25 1.77 -10.45
N LEU A 136 -5.01 3.00 -9.99
CA LEU A 136 -5.00 4.17 -10.87
C LEU A 136 -3.93 4.05 -11.96
N ALA A 137 -2.73 3.59 -11.60
CA ALA A 137 -1.68 3.33 -12.58
C ALA A 137 -2.09 2.23 -13.58
N LEU A 138 -2.72 1.16 -13.11
CA LEU A 138 -3.21 0.08 -13.95
C LEU A 138 -4.32 0.55 -14.91
N TRP A 139 -5.25 1.37 -14.43
CA TRP A 139 -6.30 2.04 -15.22
C TRP A 139 -5.70 2.99 -16.27
N ALA A 140 -4.59 3.63 -15.94
CA ALA A 140 -3.85 4.44 -16.88
C ALA A 140 -3.05 3.61 -17.90
N GLY A 141 -3.08 2.27 -17.83
CA GLY A 141 -2.36 1.40 -18.75
C GLY A 141 -0.88 1.21 -18.39
N ALA A 142 -0.51 1.29 -17.11
CA ALA A 142 0.82 0.90 -16.62
C ALA A 142 0.94 -0.63 -16.42
N GLU A 143 2.17 -1.14 -16.45
CA GLU A 143 2.49 -2.43 -15.84
C GLU A 143 2.73 -2.18 -14.35
N VAL A 144 2.14 -3.02 -13.49
CA VAL A 144 1.97 -2.71 -12.07
C VAL A 144 2.41 -3.89 -11.21
N HIS A 145 3.44 -3.68 -10.39
CA HIS A 145 4.01 -4.72 -9.52
C HIS A 145 3.68 -4.43 -8.05
N PHE A 146 2.62 -5.05 -7.54
CA PHE A 146 2.15 -4.89 -6.17
C PHE A 146 3.08 -5.63 -5.20
N GLN A 147 3.44 -4.97 -4.11
CA GLN A 147 4.25 -5.57 -3.05
C GLN A 147 3.60 -5.42 -1.68
N ASP A 148 3.64 -6.49 -0.89
CA ASP A 148 3.27 -6.50 0.52
C ASP A 148 4.21 -7.43 1.28
N PHE A 149 4.40 -7.19 2.57
CA PHE A 149 5.12 -8.13 3.43
C PHE A 149 4.39 -9.48 3.51
N ASN A 150 3.07 -9.47 3.56
CA ASN A 150 2.21 -10.63 3.77
C ASN A 150 1.62 -11.15 2.45
N ARG A 151 2.00 -12.37 2.05
CA ARG A 151 1.39 -13.12 0.92
C ARG A 151 -0.15 -13.14 0.97
N ALA A 152 -0.72 -13.32 2.16
CA ALA A 152 -2.15 -13.39 2.35
C ALA A 152 -2.86 -12.07 2.01
N VAL A 153 -2.22 -10.92 2.21
CA VAL A 153 -2.78 -9.62 1.82
C VAL A 153 -2.86 -9.51 0.30
N LEU A 154 -1.80 -9.93 -0.40
CA LEU A 154 -1.77 -9.92 -1.86
C LEU A 154 -2.88 -10.79 -2.46
N GLY A 155 -3.09 -11.98 -1.91
CA GLY A 155 -4.15 -12.89 -2.36
C GLY A 155 -5.55 -12.39 -2.00
N ALA A 156 -5.78 -12.04 -0.74
CA ALA A 156 -7.13 -11.78 -0.24
C ALA A 156 -7.65 -10.38 -0.61
N VAL A 157 -6.77 -9.37 -0.63
CA VAL A 157 -7.17 -7.97 -0.83
C VAL A 157 -6.63 -7.43 -2.14
N THR A 158 -5.32 -7.44 -2.36
CA THR A 158 -4.74 -6.73 -3.51
C THR A 158 -5.21 -7.31 -4.84
N ALA A 159 -5.17 -8.63 -5.01
CA ALA A 159 -5.63 -9.31 -6.22
C ALA A 159 -7.14 -9.16 -6.42
N ARG A 160 -7.92 -9.28 -5.35
CA ARG A 160 -9.37 -9.06 -5.40
C ARG A 160 -9.73 -7.63 -5.79
N ASN A 161 -8.98 -6.63 -5.31
CA ASN A 161 -9.17 -5.25 -5.72
C ASN A 161 -8.86 -5.06 -7.20
N VAL A 162 -7.77 -5.65 -7.70
CA VAL A 162 -7.43 -5.61 -9.13
C VAL A 162 -8.54 -6.24 -9.97
N ALA A 163 -9.04 -7.42 -9.59
CA ALA A 163 -10.14 -8.10 -10.28
C ALA A 163 -11.42 -7.25 -10.27
N ALA A 164 -11.86 -6.79 -9.09
CA ALA A 164 -13.08 -6.00 -8.94
C ALA A 164 -13.06 -4.70 -9.74
N ASN A 165 -11.91 -4.03 -9.83
CA ASN A 165 -11.77 -2.79 -10.61
C ASN A 165 -11.47 -3.03 -12.10
N THR A 166 -11.31 -4.30 -12.51
CA THR A 166 -11.30 -4.70 -13.92
C THR A 166 -12.72 -4.95 -14.41
N ASP A 167 -13.54 -5.64 -13.61
CA ASP A 167 -14.89 -6.04 -13.98
C ASP A 167 -15.87 -4.86 -14.01
N VAL A 168 -15.72 -3.87 -13.12
CA VAL A 168 -16.56 -2.65 -13.10
C VAL A 168 -16.42 -1.81 -14.38
N LEU A 169 -15.31 -1.96 -15.11
CA LEU A 169 -15.07 -1.27 -16.38
C LEU A 169 -15.28 -2.19 -17.60
N ALA A 170 -15.67 -3.45 -17.39
CA ALA A 170 -16.21 -4.27 -18.47
C ALA A 170 -17.64 -3.77 -18.78
N PRO A 171 -17.96 -3.39 -20.03
CA PRO A 171 -19.33 -3.17 -20.42
C PRO A 171 -20.05 -4.50 -20.18
N PRO A 172 -21.29 -4.46 -19.64
CA PRO A 172 -22.03 -5.66 -19.37
C PRO A 172 -22.15 -6.53 -20.63
N ALA A 173 -21.96 -7.85 -20.50
CA ALA A 173 -22.26 -8.81 -21.57
C ALA A 173 -23.78 -8.95 -21.83
N ALA A 174 -24.62 -8.38 -20.96
CA ALA A 174 -26.06 -8.26 -21.09
C ALA A 174 -26.50 -6.97 -20.38
N PRO A 175 -27.58 -6.29 -20.80
CA PRO A 175 -28.03 -5.05 -20.17
C PRO A 175 -28.55 -5.34 -18.76
N CYS A 176 -27.66 -5.35 -17.76
CA CYS A 176 -28.03 -5.29 -16.37
C CYS A 176 -27.83 -3.85 -15.89
N HIS A 177 -28.83 -3.36 -15.19
CA HIS A 177 -28.95 -1.99 -14.70
C HIS A 177 -27.62 -1.48 -14.12
N THR A 178 -26.95 -0.63 -14.88
CA THR A 178 -26.00 0.34 -14.34
C THR A 178 -26.69 1.06 -13.18
N LEU A 179 -25.98 1.28 -12.07
CA LEU A 179 -26.39 2.32 -11.12
C LEU A 179 -26.69 3.58 -11.95
N GLU A 180 -27.94 4.06 -11.92
CA GLU A 180 -28.41 5.12 -12.82
C GLU A 180 -27.44 6.31 -12.78
N GLY A 181 -26.85 6.65 -13.94
CA GLY A 181 -26.16 7.93 -14.16
C GLY A 181 -24.63 7.92 -14.26
N LEU A 182 -23.96 6.76 -14.23
CA LEU A 182 -22.51 6.70 -14.48
C LEU A 182 -22.21 6.11 -15.86
N GLU A 183 -22.02 6.98 -16.85
CA GLU A 183 -21.52 6.58 -18.18
C GLU A 183 -20.04 6.17 -18.09
N PRO A 184 -19.60 5.06 -18.74
CA PRO A 184 -18.20 4.67 -18.77
C PRO A 184 -17.35 5.77 -19.44
N ASN A 185 -16.28 6.24 -18.78
CA ASN A 185 -15.36 7.22 -19.38
C ASN A 185 -14.55 6.56 -20.52
N PRO A 186 -14.79 6.92 -21.80
CA PRO A 186 -14.15 6.28 -22.95
C PRO A 186 -12.65 6.59 -23.08
N ALA A 187 -12.12 7.52 -22.27
CA ALA A 187 -10.68 7.85 -22.24
C ALA A 187 -9.85 6.93 -21.33
N LEU A 188 -10.48 6.14 -20.46
CA LEU A 188 -9.80 5.17 -19.61
C LEU A 188 -9.62 3.85 -20.36
N ALA A 189 -8.38 3.46 -20.61
CA ALA A 189 -8.10 2.10 -21.06
C ALA A 189 -8.65 1.13 -19.99
N ARG A 190 -9.31 0.06 -20.42
CA ARG A 190 -9.69 -0.98 -19.46
C ARG A 190 -8.40 -1.51 -18.81
N PRO A 191 -8.30 -1.54 -17.48
CA PRO A 191 -7.16 -2.16 -16.84
C PRO A 191 -7.07 -3.63 -17.27
N ASP A 192 -5.88 -4.05 -17.66
CA ASP A 192 -5.62 -5.44 -17.99
C ASP A 192 -4.98 -6.10 -16.76
N PRO A 193 -5.68 -7.00 -16.04
CA PRO A 193 -5.16 -7.64 -14.83
C PRO A 193 -3.91 -8.47 -15.12
N ARG A 194 -3.65 -8.85 -16.37
CA ARG A 194 -2.40 -9.54 -16.78
C ARG A 194 -1.16 -8.65 -16.70
N ARG A 195 -1.35 -7.33 -16.54
CA ARG A 195 -0.28 -6.36 -16.32
C ARG A 195 -0.04 -6.11 -14.84
N ALA A 196 -0.73 -6.84 -13.96
CA ALA A 196 -0.48 -6.87 -12.52
C ALA A 196 0.38 -8.08 -12.15
N ARG A 197 1.44 -7.84 -11.36
CA ARG A 197 2.26 -8.88 -10.72
C ARG A 197 2.32 -8.62 -9.22
N TYR A 198 2.57 -9.66 -8.42
CA TYR A 198 2.44 -9.58 -6.96
C TYR A 198 3.69 -10.17 -6.30
N PHE A 199 4.26 -9.46 -5.33
CA PHE A 199 5.50 -9.84 -4.66
C PHE A 199 5.34 -9.80 -3.15
N ALA A 200 5.51 -10.94 -2.49
CA ALA A 200 5.48 -11.03 -1.03
C ALA A 200 6.90 -10.96 -0.44
N GLY A 201 7.02 -10.45 0.78
CA GLY A 201 8.26 -10.52 1.57
C GLY A 201 8.81 -9.17 2.01
N GLY A 202 9.93 -9.20 2.73
CA GLY A 202 10.59 -8.02 3.26
C GLY A 202 11.30 -7.19 2.19
N TRP A 203 11.49 -5.90 2.48
CA TRP A 203 12.19 -4.98 1.58
C TRP A 203 13.69 -5.28 1.44
N ALA A 204 14.30 -6.02 2.37
CA ALA A 204 15.72 -6.37 2.28
C ALA A 204 15.96 -7.49 1.25
N GLU A 205 14.96 -8.35 1.05
CA GLU A 205 14.99 -9.55 0.23
C GLU A 205 14.49 -9.29 -1.19
N LEU A 206 13.56 -8.34 -1.33
CA LEU A 206 12.93 -8.01 -2.62
C LEU A 206 13.92 -7.66 -3.74
N PRO A 207 15.00 -6.87 -3.52
CA PRO A 207 15.92 -6.53 -4.59
C PRO A 207 16.59 -7.73 -5.26
N ALA A 208 16.93 -8.78 -4.48
CA ALA A 208 17.52 -10.00 -5.01
C ALA A 208 16.52 -10.78 -5.87
N LEU A 209 15.25 -10.85 -5.45
CA LEU A 209 14.18 -11.44 -6.26
C LEU A 209 13.99 -10.68 -7.58
N LEU A 210 13.90 -9.34 -7.51
CA LEU A 210 13.73 -8.49 -8.68
C LEU A 210 14.91 -8.61 -9.65
N GLU A 211 16.13 -8.76 -9.15
CA GLU A 211 17.32 -9.01 -9.96
C GLU A 211 17.21 -10.35 -10.71
N GLY A 212 16.83 -11.42 -10.04
CA GLY A 212 16.63 -12.74 -10.66
C GLY A 212 15.56 -12.75 -11.77
N LEU A 213 14.61 -11.82 -11.70
CA LEU A 213 13.55 -11.63 -12.70
C LEU A 213 13.89 -10.59 -13.78
N GLY A 214 15.07 -9.95 -13.71
CA GLY A 214 15.46 -8.89 -14.64
C GLY A 214 14.69 -7.58 -14.48
N LEU A 215 14.10 -7.34 -13.29
CA LEU A 215 13.27 -6.17 -12.97
C LEU A 215 14.00 -5.10 -12.15
N ARG A 216 15.20 -5.40 -11.63
CA ARG A 216 16.01 -4.46 -10.85
C ARG A 216 16.36 -3.23 -11.68
N GLY A 217 16.16 -2.03 -11.12
CA GLY A 217 16.36 -0.78 -11.84
C GLY A 217 15.42 -0.57 -13.04
N GLY A 218 14.28 -1.27 -13.07
CA GLY A 218 13.33 -1.24 -14.18
C GLY A 218 12.17 -0.25 -14.02
N TYR A 219 11.93 0.26 -12.80
CA TYR A 219 10.70 1.00 -12.51
C TYR A 219 10.84 2.50 -12.79
N ASP A 220 9.99 3.03 -13.66
CA ASP A 220 9.88 4.47 -13.89
C ASP A 220 9.25 5.17 -12.68
N VAL A 221 8.34 4.49 -11.96
CA VAL A 221 7.69 5.01 -10.76
C VAL A 221 7.65 3.95 -9.64
N VAL A 222 8.02 4.35 -8.43
CA VAL A 222 7.79 3.58 -7.19
C VAL A 222 6.79 4.32 -6.31
N LEU A 223 5.74 3.66 -5.85
CA LEU A 223 4.70 4.27 -5.04
C LEU A 223 4.67 3.58 -3.67
N SER A 224 4.78 4.36 -2.60
CA SER A 224 4.75 3.86 -1.23
C SER A 224 3.82 4.72 -0.38
N SER A 225 3.04 4.11 0.49
CA SER A 225 2.15 4.83 1.40
C SER A 225 2.17 4.19 2.77
N GLU A 226 2.35 5.02 3.81
CA GLU A 226 2.26 4.62 5.22
C GLU A 226 3.30 3.55 5.61
N THR A 227 4.49 3.63 5.03
CA THR A 227 5.61 2.70 5.23
C THR A 227 6.74 3.27 6.10
N LEU A 228 6.59 4.52 6.57
CA LEU A 228 7.63 5.24 7.33
C LEU A 228 7.42 5.23 8.85
N TYR A 229 6.49 4.42 9.38
CA TYR A 229 6.17 4.39 10.81
C TYR A 229 7.27 3.75 11.67
N CYS A 230 8.06 2.81 11.13
CA CYS A 230 9.12 2.11 11.86
C CYS A 230 10.51 2.59 11.41
N PRO A 231 11.27 3.34 12.25
CA PRO A 231 12.63 3.78 11.91
C PRO A 231 13.58 2.63 11.55
N GLY A 232 13.43 1.47 12.22
CA GLY A 232 14.26 0.29 11.97
C GLY A 232 14.13 -0.25 10.54
N SER A 233 13.00 -0.02 9.88
CA SER A 233 12.74 -0.49 8.51
C SER A 233 13.12 0.54 7.43
N HIS A 234 13.47 1.79 7.81
CA HIS A 234 13.75 2.87 6.87
C HIS A 234 14.91 2.55 5.93
N ALA A 235 15.98 1.94 6.45
CA ALA A 235 17.15 1.56 5.65
C ALA A 235 16.81 0.51 4.59
N ALA A 236 16.07 -0.53 4.97
CA ALA A 236 15.65 -1.58 4.04
C ALA A 236 14.71 -1.02 2.96
N LEU A 237 13.74 -0.18 3.34
CA LEU A 237 12.85 0.48 2.39
C LEU A 237 13.63 1.39 1.42
N TYR A 238 14.53 2.22 1.94
CA TYR A 238 15.34 3.11 1.12
C TYR A 238 16.18 2.35 0.09
N GLN A 239 16.87 1.29 0.52
CA GLN A 239 17.67 0.45 -0.37
C GLN A 239 16.81 -0.28 -1.40
N CYS A 240 15.62 -0.74 -1.02
CA CYS A 240 14.65 -1.33 -1.94
C CYS A 240 14.21 -0.34 -3.02
N ILE A 241 13.87 0.90 -2.64
CA ILE A 241 13.49 1.97 -3.58
C ILE A 241 14.65 2.28 -4.52
N LEU A 242 15.84 2.51 -3.97
CA LEU A 242 17.04 2.84 -4.74
C LEU A 242 17.37 1.77 -5.80
N GLN A 243 17.27 0.49 -5.43
CA GLN A 243 17.58 -0.62 -6.34
C GLN A 243 16.45 -0.93 -7.33
N SER A 244 15.23 -0.50 -7.04
CA SER A 244 14.08 -0.68 -7.93
C SER A 244 14.03 0.43 -8.99
N LEU A 245 14.31 1.68 -8.60
CA LEU A 245 14.18 2.82 -9.48
C LEU A 245 15.09 2.73 -10.70
N LYS A 246 14.52 3.05 -11.85
CA LYS A 246 15.26 3.23 -13.08
C LYS A 246 16.26 4.36 -12.95
N PRO A 247 17.56 4.12 -13.20
CA PRO A 247 18.58 5.16 -13.10
C PRO A 247 18.23 6.38 -13.93
N ARG A 248 18.47 7.58 -13.37
CA ARG A 248 18.30 8.91 -14.00
C ARG A 248 16.87 9.36 -14.32
N THR A 249 15.93 8.45 -14.56
CA THR A 249 14.55 8.81 -14.96
C THR A 249 13.49 8.40 -13.96
N GLY A 250 13.79 7.43 -13.09
CA GLY A 250 12.84 6.92 -12.10
C GLY A 250 12.55 7.93 -11.00
N VAL A 251 11.30 7.94 -10.52
CA VAL A 251 10.85 8.73 -9.37
C VAL A 251 10.07 7.87 -8.38
N ALA A 252 10.32 8.04 -7.08
CA ALA A 252 9.47 7.46 -6.05
C ALA A 252 8.59 8.52 -5.38
N TYR A 253 7.33 8.18 -5.14
CA TYR A 253 6.39 8.98 -4.35
C TYR A 253 6.04 8.24 -3.07
N ILE A 254 6.26 8.88 -1.92
CA ILE A 254 6.06 8.27 -0.60
C ILE A 254 5.11 9.13 0.23
N ALA A 255 3.87 8.69 0.42
CA ALA A 255 2.92 9.35 1.29
C ALA A 255 3.04 8.82 2.72
N ALA A 256 3.28 9.69 3.70
CA ALA A 256 3.42 9.29 5.08
C ALA A 256 3.09 10.42 6.05
N LYS A 257 2.83 10.08 7.32
CA LYS A 257 2.72 11.07 8.39
C LYS A 257 4.09 11.71 8.64
N THR A 258 4.08 12.99 8.98
CA THR A 258 5.29 13.70 9.41
C THR A 258 5.90 13.08 10.67
N TYR A 259 5.06 12.50 11.53
CA TYR A 259 5.47 11.73 12.70
C TYR A 259 4.45 10.65 13.10
N TYR A 260 4.93 9.50 13.56
CA TYR A 260 4.11 8.42 14.12
C TYR A 260 4.39 8.27 15.62
N PHE A 261 3.44 8.67 16.46
CA PHE A 261 3.56 8.54 17.91
C PHE A 261 3.66 7.07 18.34
N GLY A 262 4.47 6.79 19.37
CA GLY A 262 4.71 5.44 19.89
C GLY A 262 5.84 4.68 19.20
N VAL A 263 5.85 4.64 17.86
CA VAL A 263 6.86 3.93 17.04
C VAL A 263 8.03 4.82 16.60
N GLY A 264 7.84 6.14 16.58
CA GLY A 264 8.91 7.13 16.40
C GLY A 264 9.33 7.39 14.94
N GLY A 265 8.67 6.76 13.96
CA GLY A 265 8.91 7.01 12.55
C GLY A 265 8.29 8.31 12.03
N GLY A 266 8.47 8.58 10.74
CA GLY A 266 7.96 9.75 10.05
C GLY A 266 8.86 10.25 8.93
N THR A 267 8.37 11.22 8.16
CA THR A 267 9.05 11.74 6.97
C THR A 267 10.40 12.40 7.28
N ALA A 268 10.53 13.06 8.44
CA ALA A 268 11.77 13.74 8.82
C ALA A 268 12.95 12.80 9.06
N ALA A 269 12.72 11.65 9.71
CA ALA A 269 13.77 10.66 9.95
C ALA A 269 14.21 10.00 8.64
N PHE A 270 13.26 9.64 7.79
CA PHE A 270 13.54 9.06 6.48
C PHE A 270 14.26 10.03 5.55
N ARG A 271 13.87 11.31 5.54
CA ARG A 271 14.55 12.38 4.78
C ARG A 271 16.04 12.47 5.15
N ARG A 272 16.36 12.49 6.45
CA ARG A 272 17.76 12.52 6.92
C ARG A 272 18.57 11.32 6.45
N LEU A 273 17.97 10.14 6.42
CA LEU A 273 18.61 8.93 5.90
C LEU A 273 18.97 9.09 4.41
N VAL A 274 18.01 9.55 3.59
CA VAL A 274 18.22 9.75 2.15
C VAL A 274 19.28 10.82 1.87
N GLU A 275 19.19 11.96 2.57
CA GLU A 275 20.14 13.07 2.43
C GLU A 275 21.56 12.70 2.87
N ALA A 276 21.70 11.85 3.88
CA ALA A 276 23.00 11.38 4.35
C ALA A 276 23.68 10.43 3.37
N ASP A 277 22.91 9.59 2.66
CA ASP A 277 23.44 8.70 1.61
C ASP A 277 23.79 9.46 0.32
N GLY A 278 22.98 10.45 -0.04
CA GLY A 278 23.28 11.40 -1.12
C GLY A 278 23.13 10.86 -2.55
N VAL A 279 22.72 9.60 -2.74
CA VAL A 279 22.48 9.03 -4.07
C VAL A 279 21.15 9.49 -4.67
N LEU A 280 20.10 9.56 -3.86
CA LEU A 280 18.81 10.15 -4.24
C LEU A 280 18.64 11.52 -3.58
N THR A 281 18.03 12.45 -4.31
CA THR A 281 17.48 13.67 -3.74
C THR A 281 16.09 13.39 -3.18
N VAL A 282 15.69 14.09 -2.11
CA VAL A 282 14.37 13.98 -1.50
C VAL A 282 13.70 15.34 -1.37
N ARG A 283 12.46 15.49 -1.82
CA ARG A 283 11.70 16.76 -1.79
C ARG A 283 10.28 16.53 -1.27
N SER A 284 9.65 17.59 -0.79
CA SER A 284 8.23 17.59 -0.47
C SER A 284 7.45 17.91 -1.74
N ALA A 285 6.61 16.99 -2.20
CA ALA A 285 5.75 17.19 -3.36
C ALA A 285 4.36 17.73 -2.97
N ALA A 286 3.87 17.34 -1.79
CA ALA A 286 2.64 17.87 -1.22
C ALA A 286 2.68 17.79 0.31
N VAL A 287 2.01 18.73 0.96
CA VAL A 287 1.76 18.74 2.40
C VAL A 287 0.26 18.75 2.62
N LEU A 288 -0.25 17.81 3.40
CA LEU A 288 -1.65 17.72 3.75
C LEU A 288 -1.81 18.01 5.24
N ASP A 289 -2.52 19.09 5.54
CA ASP A 289 -2.79 19.58 6.88
C ASP A 289 -4.25 20.01 6.96
N ASP A 290 -5.05 19.23 7.69
CA ASP A 290 -6.46 19.50 7.94
C ASP A 290 -6.67 20.25 9.27
N GLY A 291 -5.59 20.58 9.98
CA GLY A 291 -5.62 21.23 11.29
C GLY A 291 -6.15 20.36 12.44
N ALA A 292 -6.49 19.09 12.20
CA ALA A 292 -7.12 18.20 13.16
C ALA A 292 -6.36 16.88 13.36
N SER A 293 -5.74 16.36 12.31
CA SER A 293 -4.95 15.14 12.30
C SER A 293 -3.45 15.44 12.24
N VAL A 294 -2.62 14.41 12.41
CA VAL A 294 -1.18 14.58 12.22
C VAL A 294 -0.91 14.90 10.76
N LYS A 295 -0.25 16.03 10.51
CA LYS A 295 0.17 16.47 9.18
C LYS A 295 0.82 15.33 8.39
N ARG A 296 0.37 15.15 7.16
CA ARG A 296 0.88 14.18 6.18
C ARG A 296 1.69 14.89 5.10
N GLU A 297 2.59 14.16 4.48
CA GLU A 297 3.47 14.66 3.44
C GLU A 297 3.63 13.59 2.34
N ILE A 298 3.68 14.03 1.09
CA ILE A 298 4.09 13.21 -0.04
C ILE A 298 5.51 13.61 -0.40
N LEU A 299 6.46 12.69 -0.17
CA LEU A 299 7.84 12.86 -0.55
C LEU A 299 8.07 12.42 -2.00
N THR A 300 8.96 13.10 -2.71
CA THR A 300 9.52 12.66 -3.98
C THR A 300 10.99 12.32 -3.83
N LEU A 301 11.38 11.13 -4.28
CA LEU A 301 12.78 10.72 -4.38
C LEU A 301 13.16 10.51 -5.86
N ALA A 302 14.32 11.02 -6.26
CA ALA A 302 14.86 10.81 -7.61
C ALA A 302 16.39 10.88 -7.57
N PHE A 303 17.07 10.23 -8.53
CA PHE A 303 18.53 10.31 -8.63
C PHE A 303 19.01 11.77 -8.69
N ALA A 304 20.10 12.06 -7.97
CA ALA A 304 20.72 13.39 -7.90
C ALA A 304 21.29 13.86 -9.25
#